data_AF-A0A7R9YGW4-F1
#
_entry.id   AF-A0A7R9YGW4-F1
#
_cell.length_a   1.000
_cell.length_b   1.000
_cell.length_c   1.000
_cell.angle_alpha   90.00
_cell.angle_beta   90.00
_cell.angle_gamma   90.00
#
_symmetry.space_group_name_H-M   'P 1'
#
loop_
_entity.id
_entity.type
_entity.pdbx_description
1 polymer ?
#
loop_
_entity_poly.entity_id
_entity_poly.type
_entity_poly.pdbx_seq_one_letter_code
_entity_poly.pdbx_strand_id
1 'polypeptide(L)'
;QGEAGMEVAEHCLQASEALVARCPDEIAPFITQLLGLGLGYIKFDPNYADDDDADGGGGGGGGDDSMDFEDDGAADDDDDLGGEYSDDDDTSWKVRRAAAKLLAALISAKPDAVPDMFASLCPALLARFAEREESVKADVFATTRLLIQASGSPVAATAMLPLLRAELGRITGALRRQLAQRSMKTRFGVFVLLREL
;
A
#
# COMPACT_ATOMS: atom_id res chain seq x y z
N GLN A 1 9.38 10.65 17.08
CA GLN A 1 8.19 11.54 17.07
C GLN A 1 7.09 10.75 17.75
N GLY A 2 6.58 11.25 18.89
CA GLY A 2 5.70 10.46 19.77
C GLY A 2 4.28 10.25 19.21
N GLU A 3 3.52 9.37 19.86
CA GLU A 3 2.14 8.96 19.57
C GLU A 3 1.19 10.14 19.27
N ALA A 4 1.24 11.21 20.06
CA ALA A 4 0.44 12.42 19.85
C ALA A 4 0.67 13.07 18.47
N GLY A 5 1.86 12.92 17.89
CA GLY A 5 2.15 13.38 16.53
C GLY A 5 1.46 12.53 15.46
N MET A 6 1.31 11.23 15.69
CA MET A 6 0.63 10.31 14.79
C MET A 6 -0.89 10.50 14.84
N GLU A 7 -1.44 10.70 16.03
CA GLU A 7 -2.85 11.04 16.20
C GLU A 7 -3.21 12.34 15.46
N VAL A 8 -2.41 13.41 15.61
CA VAL A 8 -2.64 14.66 14.88
C VAL A 8 -2.53 14.45 13.37
N ALA A 9 -1.54 13.68 12.91
CA ALA A 9 -1.38 13.36 11.49
C ALA A 9 -2.59 12.62 10.93
N GLU A 10 -3.10 11.61 11.65
CA GLU A 10 -4.32 10.88 11.28
C GLU A 10 -5.52 11.84 11.12
N HIS A 11 -5.78 12.67 12.13
CA HIS A 11 -6.91 13.61 12.10
C HIS A 11 -6.76 14.65 10.97
N CYS A 12 -5.55 15.15 10.72
CA CYS A 12 -5.29 16.07 9.61
C CYS A 12 -5.54 15.41 8.24
N LEU A 13 -5.16 14.14 8.06
CA LEU A 13 -5.41 13.38 6.84
C LEU A 13 -6.92 13.13 6.64
N GLN A 14 -7.64 12.75 7.69
CA GLN A 14 -9.09 12.56 7.65
C GLN A 14 -9.84 13.87 7.35
N ALA A 15 -9.42 14.99 7.94
CA ALA A 15 -9.96 16.30 7.63
C ALA A 15 -9.70 16.69 6.18
N SER A 16 -8.50 16.41 5.67
CA SER A 16 -8.14 16.65 4.27
C SER A 16 -8.98 15.79 3.31
N GLU A 17 -9.19 14.51 3.62
CA GLU A 17 -10.07 13.62 2.88
C GLU A 17 -11.50 14.19 2.80
N ALA A 18 -12.04 14.61 3.94
CA ALA A 18 -13.38 15.20 4.01
C ALA A 18 -13.50 16.50 3.21
N LEU A 19 -12.47 17.35 3.22
CA LEU A 19 -12.43 18.58 2.43
C LEU A 19 -12.40 18.27 0.93
N VAL A 20 -11.55 17.33 0.50
CA VAL A 20 -11.49 16.89 -0.91
C VAL A 20 -12.85 16.37 -1.39
N ALA A 21 -13.53 15.57 -0.56
CA ALA A 21 -14.81 14.97 -0.91
C ALA A 21 -15.97 15.99 -0.94
N ARG A 22 -15.94 17.03 -0.11
CA ARG A 22 -17.05 17.99 0.05
C ARG A 22 -16.88 19.27 -0.74
N CYS A 23 -15.64 19.67 -1.02
CA CYS A 23 -15.28 20.95 -1.63
C CYS A 23 -14.23 20.75 -2.75
N PRO A 24 -14.53 19.96 -3.80
CA PRO A 24 -13.55 19.58 -4.81
C PRO A 24 -13.03 20.76 -5.63
N ASP A 25 -13.82 21.83 -5.80
CA ASP A 25 -13.42 23.00 -6.58
C ASP A 25 -12.54 23.95 -5.80
N GLU A 26 -12.84 24.16 -4.52
CA GLU A 26 -12.02 24.96 -3.60
C GLU A 26 -10.68 24.31 -3.30
N ILE A 27 -10.63 22.97 -3.31
CA ILE A 27 -9.42 22.19 -3.06
C ILE A 27 -8.54 22.04 -4.32
N ALA A 28 -9.05 22.38 -5.50
CA ALA A 28 -8.31 22.21 -6.76
C ALA A 28 -6.86 22.79 -6.75
N PRO A 29 -6.59 23.98 -6.17
CA PRO A 29 -5.23 24.53 -6.08
C PRO A 29 -4.28 23.72 -5.19
N PHE A 30 -4.81 22.89 -4.28
CA PHE A 30 -4.05 22.18 -3.26
C PHE A 30 -3.83 20.69 -3.59
N ILE A 31 -4.37 20.19 -4.71
CA ILE A 31 -4.29 18.76 -5.10
C ILE A 31 -2.85 18.24 -5.06
N THR A 32 -1.90 18.97 -5.65
CA THR A 32 -0.49 18.53 -5.69
C THR A 32 0.12 18.40 -4.30
N GLN A 33 -0.22 19.30 -3.38
CA GLN A 33 0.26 19.26 -1.99
C GLN A 33 -0.37 18.09 -1.23
N LEU A 34 -1.69 17.90 -1.37
CA LEU A 34 -2.42 16.79 -0.76
C LEU A 34 -1.98 15.42 -1.29
N LEU A 35 -1.69 15.34 -2.60
CA LEU A 35 -1.11 14.16 -3.22
C LEU A 35 0.26 13.84 -2.60
N GLY A 36 1.13 14.85 -2.46
CA GLY A 36 2.44 14.69 -1.82
C GLY A 36 2.33 14.19 -0.38
N LEU A 37 1.39 14.74 0.39
CA LEU A 37 1.10 14.28 1.76
C LEU A 37 0.63 12.82 1.79
N GLY A 38 -0.36 12.47 0.97
CA GLY A 38 -0.88 11.09 0.91
C GLY A 38 0.20 10.09 0.47
N LEU A 39 1.02 10.42 -0.52
CA LEU A 39 2.13 9.59 -1.00
C LEU A 39 3.26 9.43 0.04
N GLY A 40 3.48 10.43 0.89
CA GLY A 40 4.42 10.35 2.01
C GLY A 40 3.90 9.43 3.11
N TYR A 41 2.68 9.68 3.59
CA TYR A 41 2.12 8.96 4.73
C TYR A 41 1.69 7.53 4.41
N ILE A 42 1.38 7.18 3.15
CA ILE A 42 1.09 5.79 2.79
C ILE A 42 2.32 4.87 2.91
N LYS A 43 3.53 5.42 2.89
CA LYS A 43 4.80 4.69 3.08
C LYS A 43 5.30 4.72 4.51
N PHE A 44 4.62 5.46 5.40
CA PHE A 44 5.08 5.70 6.76
C PHE A 44 4.88 4.45 7.61
N ASP A 45 5.96 3.72 7.86
CA ASP A 45 5.96 2.53 8.69
C ASP A 45 7.18 2.52 9.63
N PRO A 46 7.10 3.23 10.78
CA PRO A 46 8.18 3.29 11.76
C PRO A 46 8.55 1.94 12.37
N ASN A 47 7.63 0.97 12.31
CA ASN A 47 7.78 -0.35 12.90
C ASN A 47 8.13 -1.43 11.87
N TYR A 48 8.36 -1.02 10.62
CA TYR A 48 8.87 -1.92 9.59
C TYR A 48 10.36 -2.19 9.82
N ALA A 49 10.66 -3.27 10.54
CA ALA A 49 11.95 -3.93 10.40
C ALA A 49 11.96 -4.64 9.05
N ASP A 50 12.83 -4.19 8.12
CA ASP A 50 13.20 -4.98 6.95
C ASP A 50 13.84 -6.28 7.48
N ASP A 51 13.09 -7.37 7.53
CA ASP A 51 13.62 -8.73 7.76
C ASP A 51 14.52 -9.19 6.58
N ASP A 52 14.69 -8.36 5.54
CA ASP A 52 15.42 -8.67 4.31
C ASP A 52 16.92 -8.27 4.34
N ASP A 53 17.50 -7.94 5.49
CA ASP A 53 18.97 -7.84 5.66
C ASP A 53 19.63 -9.21 5.92
N ALA A 54 18.97 -10.32 5.54
CA ALA A 54 19.48 -11.68 5.60
C ALA A 54 19.81 -12.31 4.22
N ASP A 55 19.80 -11.54 3.11
CA ASP A 55 20.23 -12.05 1.78
C ASP A 55 21.36 -11.21 1.14
N GLY A 56 22.24 -10.67 1.99
CA GLY A 56 23.41 -9.89 1.59
C GLY A 56 24.73 -10.66 1.69
N GLY A 57 24.91 -11.78 0.97
CA GLY A 57 26.26 -12.38 0.90
C GLY A 57 26.42 -13.70 0.14
N GLY A 58 26.83 -13.61 -1.13
CA GLY A 58 27.66 -14.66 -1.76
C GLY A 58 27.05 -15.31 -3.00
N GLY A 59 27.36 -14.78 -4.17
CA GLY A 59 27.05 -15.42 -5.45
C GLY A 59 27.86 -16.70 -5.71
N GLY A 60 27.26 -17.60 -6.49
CA GLY A 60 27.98 -18.48 -7.40
C GLY A 60 27.76 -19.98 -7.24
N GLY A 61 26.93 -20.56 -8.12
CA GLY A 61 27.24 -21.82 -8.80
C GLY A 61 26.68 -23.12 -8.23
N GLY A 62 25.61 -23.62 -8.87
CA GLY A 62 25.48 -24.99 -9.38
C GLY A 62 25.34 -26.17 -8.40
N GLY A 63 24.31 -27.00 -8.66
CA GLY A 63 24.32 -28.43 -8.33
C GLY A 63 23.28 -28.88 -7.31
N ASP A 64 22.25 -29.55 -7.83
CA ASP A 64 21.57 -30.74 -7.29
C ASP A 64 22.18 -31.35 -6.01
N ASP A 65 21.39 -31.43 -4.93
CA ASP A 65 21.22 -32.67 -4.15
C ASP A 65 20.20 -32.51 -3.01
N SER A 66 19.33 -33.50 -2.92
CA SER A 66 18.32 -33.80 -1.90
C SER A 66 18.87 -34.00 -0.48
N MET A 67 18.22 -33.47 0.57
CA MET A 67 18.10 -34.03 1.95
C MET A 67 16.88 -33.37 2.64
N ASP A 68 15.76 -34.06 2.79
CA ASP A 68 15.33 -34.92 3.92
C ASP A 68 14.95 -34.15 5.19
N PHE A 69 13.72 -34.36 5.65
CA PHE A 69 13.03 -33.61 6.71
C PHE A 69 12.88 -34.57 7.90
N GLU A 70 13.78 -34.48 8.88
CA GLU A 70 13.62 -35.18 10.15
C GLU A 70 13.44 -34.18 11.30
N ASP A 71 12.33 -34.43 11.99
CA ASP A 71 11.77 -33.88 13.21
C ASP A 71 12.51 -34.41 14.45
N ASP A 72 12.65 -33.54 15.46
CA ASP A 72 12.59 -33.80 16.91
C ASP A 72 13.74 -33.13 17.72
N GLY A 73 13.35 -32.47 18.81
CA GLY A 73 14.28 -31.86 19.76
C GLY A 73 13.67 -30.71 20.59
N ALA A 74 12.62 -31.00 21.36
CA ALA A 74 12.11 -30.12 22.40
C ALA A 74 13.10 -29.92 23.58
N ALA A 75 12.86 -28.84 24.34
CA ALA A 75 13.46 -28.42 25.63
C ALA A 75 14.75 -27.58 25.49
N ASP A 76 14.95 -26.42 26.13
CA ASP A 76 14.24 -25.70 27.19
C ASP A 76 14.92 -24.32 27.37
N ASP A 77 14.17 -23.40 27.96
CA ASP A 77 14.60 -22.31 28.85
C ASP A 77 15.15 -20.96 28.33
N ASP A 78 14.51 -19.93 28.90
CA ASP A 78 15.00 -18.60 29.29
C ASP A 78 15.23 -17.52 28.23
N ASP A 79 14.17 -16.73 27.97
CA ASP A 79 14.24 -15.26 28.11
C ASP A 79 12.82 -14.66 28.16
N ASP A 80 12.10 -14.93 29.27
CA ASP A 80 11.04 -14.05 29.77
C ASP A 80 11.71 -12.93 30.59
N LEU A 81 12.36 -12.00 29.89
CA LEU A 81 12.87 -10.75 30.47
C LEU A 81 12.59 -9.56 29.53
N GLY A 82 11.37 -9.05 29.64
CA GLY A 82 11.17 -7.62 29.91
C GLY A 82 11.67 -6.64 28.85
N GLY A 83 10.88 -6.49 27.80
CA GLY A 83 10.74 -5.22 27.10
C GLY A 83 9.25 -4.94 26.94
N GLU A 84 8.67 -4.18 27.88
CA GLU A 84 7.38 -3.52 27.72
C GLU A 84 7.38 -2.64 26.44
N TYR A 85 7.21 -3.25 25.27
CA TYR A 85 6.78 -2.54 24.07
C TYR A 85 5.34 -2.94 23.84
N SER A 86 4.49 -2.13 24.47
CA SER A 86 3.05 -2.11 24.36
C SER A 86 2.62 -2.23 22.88
N ASP A 87 2.06 -3.38 22.48
CA ASP A 87 1.30 -3.56 21.23
C ASP A 87 0.13 -2.54 21.13
N ASP A 88 -0.25 -1.92 22.25
CA ASP A 88 -1.29 -0.89 22.34
C ASP A 88 -0.88 0.48 21.72
N ASP A 89 0.41 0.73 21.42
CA ASP A 89 0.89 2.05 20.95
C ASP A 89 1.14 2.14 19.42
N ASP A 90 1.09 1.03 18.67
CA ASP A 90 1.24 1.12 17.20
C ASP A 90 -0.05 1.62 16.54
N THR A 91 -0.11 2.94 16.39
CA THR A 91 -1.15 3.64 15.62
C THR A 91 -0.69 4.06 14.23
N SER A 92 0.52 3.67 13.81
CA SER A 92 1.08 4.06 12.51
C SER A 92 0.24 3.56 11.33
N TRP A 93 -0.41 2.41 11.49
CA TRP A 93 -1.33 1.85 10.51
C TRP A 93 -2.56 2.74 10.28
N LYS A 94 -3.05 3.46 11.29
CA LYS A 94 -4.19 4.39 11.14
C LYS A 94 -3.80 5.57 10.24
N VAL A 95 -2.57 6.06 10.38
CA VAL A 95 -2.00 7.10 9.52
C VAL A 95 -1.89 6.59 8.08
N ARG A 96 -1.34 5.39 7.86
CA ARG A 96 -1.29 4.78 6.51
C ARG A 96 -2.69 4.59 5.91
N ARG A 97 -3.66 4.18 6.73
CA ARG A 97 -5.06 4.03 6.34
C ARG A 97 -5.69 5.34 5.91
N ALA A 98 -5.53 6.40 6.72
CA ALA A 98 -6.04 7.73 6.41
C ALA A 98 -5.39 8.30 5.13
N ALA A 99 -4.09 8.04 4.93
CA ALA A 99 -3.39 8.42 3.70
C ALA A 99 -3.96 7.72 2.46
N ALA A 100 -4.20 6.40 2.52
CA ALA A 100 -4.82 5.67 1.41
C ALA A 100 -6.21 6.24 1.05
N LYS A 101 -7.04 6.55 2.05
CA LYS A 101 -8.36 7.16 1.85
C LYS A 101 -8.29 8.58 1.25
N LEU A 102 -7.34 9.40 1.70
CA LEU A 102 -7.09 10.71 1.09
C LEU A 102 -6.74 10.57 -0.40
N LEU A 103 -5.88 9.63 -0.76
CA LEU A 103 -5.55 9.37 -2.17
C LEU A 103 -6.77 8.89 -2.98
N ALA A 104 -7.61 8.03 -2.41
CA ALA A 104 -8.87 7.62 -3.03
C ALA A 104 -9.83 8.79 -3.25
N ALA A 105 -9.93 9.71 -2.27
CA ALA A 105 -10.74 10.92 -2.39
C ALA A 105 -10.21 11.83 -3.51
N LEU A 106 -8.90 12.00 -3.64
CA LEU A 106 -8.28 12.81 -4.71
C LEU A 106 -8.58 12.26 -6.10
N ILE A 107 -8.44 10.94 -6.29
CA ILE A 107 -8.77 10.26 -7.55
C ILE A 107 -10.24 10.48 -7.91
N SER A 108 -11.13 10.39 -6.92
CA SER A 108 -12.58 10.50 -7.13
C SER A 108 -13.03 11.94 -7.37
N ALA A 109 -12.43 12.92 -6.69
CA ALA A 109 -12.79 14.33 -6.77
C ALA A 109 -12.35 14.97 -8.09
N LYS A 110 -11.23 14.53 -8.67
CA LYS A 110 -10.65 15.13 -9.90
C LYS A 110 -10.18 14.05 -10.88
N PRO A 111 -11.10 13.33 -11.54
CA PRO A 111 -10.77 12.34 -12.58
C PRO A 111 -9.90 12.92 -13.70
N ASP A 112 -10.11 14.20 -14.01
CA ASP A 112 -9.42 14.94 -15.06
C ASP A 112 -7.91 15.10 -14.77
N ALA A 113 -7.53 15.12 -13.50
CA ALA A 113 -6.14 15.20 -13.04
C ALA A 113 -5.46 13.82 -12.89
N VAL A 114 -6.20 12.72 -13.07
CA VAL A 114 -5.66 11.36 -12.94
C VAL A 114 -4.46 11.09 -13.86
N PRO A 115 -4.44 11.52 -15.14
CA PRO A 115 -3.26 11.35 -15.98
C PRO A 115 -1.97 11.93 -15.39
N ASP A 116 -2.06 13.10 -14.75
CA ASP A 116 -0.91 13.77 -14.13
C ASP A 116 -0.50 13.06 -12.83
N MET A 117 -1.46 12.54 -12.07
CA MET A 117 -1.18 11.84 -10.81
C MET A 117 -0.72 10.39 -11.00
N PHE A 118 -1.11 9.74 -12.11
CA PHE A 118 -0.97 8.30 -12.31
C PHE A 118 0.48 7.81 -12.17
N ALA A 119 1.43 8.53 -12.75
CA ALA A 119 2.85 8.19 -12.70
C ALA A 119 3.43 8.14 -11.27
N SER A 120 2.81 8.88 -10.34
CA SER A 120 3.21 8.87 -8.92
C SER A 120 2.37 7.89 -8.10
N LEU A 121 1.05 7.83 -8.35
CA LEU A 121 0.11 7.00 -7.60
C LEU A 121 0.31 5.50 -7.86
N CYS A 122 0.40 5.10 -9.13
CA CYS A 122 0.45 3.69 -9.51
C CYS A 122 1.63 2.94 -8.85
N PRO A 123 2.91 3.36 -9.04
CA PRO A 123 4.03 2.66 -8.41
C PRO A 123 3.98 2.72 -6.87
N ALA A 124 3.52 3.82 -6.28
CA ALA A 124 3.40 3.95 -4.82
C ALA A 124 2.38 2.97 -4.24
N LEU A 125 1.20 2.84 -4.86
CA LEU A 125 0.17 1.91 -4.42
C LEU A 125 0.59 0.45 -4.62
N LEU A 126 1.21 0.11 -5.76
CA LEU A 126 1.70 -1.25 -6.01
C LEU A 126 2.78 -1.68 -5.01
N ALA A 127 3.66 -0.75 -4.61
CA ALA A 127 4.67 -0.98 -3.58
C ALA A 127 4.06 -1.23 -2.18
N ARG A 128 2.77 -0.91 -1.98
CA ARG A 128 2.03 -1.14 -0.73
C ARG A 128 1.11 -2.36 -0.77
N PHE A 129 1.19 -3.18 -1.82
CA PHE A 129 0.49 -4.48 -1.81
C PHE A 129 1.08 -5.44 -0.77
N ALA A 130 2.33 -5.25 -0.36
CA ALA A 130 3.00 -6.02 0.69
C ALA A 130 2.66 -5.54 2.12
N GLU A 131 1.65 -4.68 2.30
CA GLU A 131 1.21 -4.21 3.61
C GLU A 131 0.87 -5.37 4.56
N ARG A 132 1.31 -5.25 5.82
CA ARG A 132 1.09 -6.28 6.86
C ARG A 132 -0.32 -6.16 7.43
N GLU A 133 -0.80 -4.93 7.59
CA GLU A 133 -2.12 -4.63 8.13
C GLU A 133 -3.22 -4.86 7.11
N GLU A 134 -4.05 -5.90 7.32
CA GLU A 134 -5.11 -6.28 6.36
C GLU A 134 -6.12 -5.14 6.13
N SER A 135 -6.35 -4.27 7.12
CA SER A 135 -7.24 -3.12 6.98
C SER A 135 -6.65 -2.04 6.05
N VAL A 136 -5.36 -1.74 6.20
CA VAL A 136 -4.61 -0.81 5.34
C VAL A 136 -4.49 -1.39 3.93
N LYS A 137 -4.15 -2.68 3.80
CA LYS A 137 -4.07 -3.39 2.51
C LYS A 137 -5.39 -3.32 1.74
N ALA A 138 -6.53 -3.49 2.42
CA ALA A 138 -7.84 -3.38 1.80
C ALA A 138 -8.09 -1.97 1.23
N ASP A 139 -7.74 -0.92 1.98
CA ASP A 139 -7.86 0.47 1.52
C ASP A 139 -6.87 0.78 0.36
N VAL A 140 -5.66 0.21 0.37
CA VAL A 140 -4.70 0.28 -0.76
C VAL A 140 -5.26 -0.37 -2.02
N PHE A 141 -5.85 -1.57 -1.90
CA PHE A 141 -6.49 -2.26 -3.02
C PHE A 141 -7.70 -1.47 -3.55
N ALA A 142 -8.55 -0.96 -2.66
CA ALA A 142 -9.68 -0.13 -3.05
C ALA A 142 -9.23 1.13 -3.80
N THR A 143 -8.17 1.80 -3.31
CA THR A 143 -7.59 2.99 -3.96
C THR A 143 -7.00 2.65 -5.33
N THR A 144 -6.30 1.52 -5.44
CA THR A 144 -5.74 1.05 -6.73
C THR A 144 -6.85 0.72 -7.73
N ARG A 145 -7.94 0.11 -7.27
CA ARG A 145 -9.12 -0.17 -8.08
C ARG A 145 -9.71 1.12 -8.64
N LEU A 146 -9.90 2.13 -7.79
CA LEU A 146 -10.39 3.44 -8.19
C LEU A 146 -9.46 4.10 -9.22
N LEU A 147 -8.15 4.00 -9.04
CA LEU A 147 -7.18 4.51 -10.02
C LEU A 147 -7.36 3.86 -11.40
N ILE A 148 -7.49 2.53 -11.46
CA ILE A 148 -7.69 1.79 -12.71
C ILE A 148 -9.03 2.21 -13.36
N GLN A 149 -10.10 2.27 -12.58
CA GLN A 149 -11.42 2.69 -13.05
C GLN A 149 -11.42 4.11 -13.61
N ALA A 150 -10.83 5.06 -12.88
CA ALA A 150 -10.71 6.44 -13.33
C ALA A 150 -9.86 6.56 -14.59
N SER A 151 -8.85 5.70 -14.75
CA SER A 151 -8.02 5.64 -15.94
C SER A 151 -8.75 5.10 -17.18
N GLY A 152 -9.79 4.28 -16.98
CA GLY A 152 -10.67 3.75 -18.03
C GLY A 152 -11.86 4.66 -18.37
N SER A 153 -12.05 5.78 -17.66
CA SER A 153 -13.13 6.74 -17.93
C SER A 153 -13.02 7.32 -19.35
N PRO A 154 -14.14 7.56 -20.07
CA PRO A 154 -14.13 8.19 -21.40
C PRO A 154 -13.35 9.50 -21.46
N VAL A 155 -13.29 10.23 -20.34
CA VAL A 155 -12.56 11.51 -20.20
C VAL A 155 -11.05 11.31 -20.22
N ALA A 156 -10.55 10.22 -19.61
CA ALA A 156 -9.12 9.98 -19.42
C ALA A 156 -8.54 8.95 -20.40
N ALA A 157 -9.38 8.09 -21.00
CA ALA A 157 -8.98 6.87 -21.70
C ALA A 157 -7.92 7.10 -22.79
N THR A 158 -8.02 8.17 -23.59
CA THR A 158 -7.07 8.42 -24.68
C THR A 158 -5.65 8.73 -24.16
N ALA A 159 -5.55 9.57 -23.12
CA ALA A 159 -4.27 9.91 -22.49
C ALA A 159 -3.74 8.76 -21.61
N MET A 160 -4.64 7.99 -21.00
CA MET A 160 -4.31 6.94 -20.04
C MET A 160 -3.91 5.61 -20.66
N LEU A 161 -4.43 5.27 -21.85
CA LEU A 161 -4.14 3.99 -22.50
C LEU A 161 -2.63 3.64 -22.63
N PRO A 162 -1.73 4.55 -23.06
CA PRO A 162 -0.30 4.25 -23.10
C PRO A 162 0.28 4.03 -21.69
N LEU A 163 -0.16 4.81 -20.70
CA LEU A 163 0.30 4.69 -19.31
C LEU A 163 -0.13 3.36 -18.68
N LEU A 164 -1.40 2.98 -18.84
CA LEU A 164 -1.93 1.69 -18.38
C LEU A 164 -1.21 0.51 -19.02
N ARG A 165 -0.95 0.56 -20.34
CA ARG A 165 -0.20 -0.49 -21.04
C ARG A 165 1.23 -0.62 -20.51
N ALA A 166 1.89 0.50 -20.21
CA ALA A 166 3.24 0.49 -19.65
C ALA A 166 3.29 -0.10 -18.23
N GLU A 167 2.22 0.08 -17.44
CA GLU A 167 2.13 -0.44 -16.07
C GLU A 167 1.51 -1.85 -15.98
N LEU A 168 0.82 -2.34 -17.01
CA LEU A 168 0.09 -3.61 -16.97
C LEU A 168 0.95 -4.79 -16.49
N GLY A 169 2.19 -4.89 -16.96
CA GLY A 169 3.13 -5.93 -16.51
C GLY A 169 3.49 -5.82 -15.03
N ARG A 170 3.64 -4.59 -14.51
CA ARG A 170 3.92 -4.35 -13.09
C ARG A 170 2.70 -4.63 -12.22
N ILE A 171 1.52 -4.19 -12.65
CA ILE A 171 0.25 -4.45 -11.95
C ILE A 171 -0.01 -5.96 -11.86
N THR A 172 0.03 -6.67 -13.00
CA THR A 172 -0.20 -8.12 -13.03
C THR A 172 0.86 -8.90 -12.24
N GLY A 173 2.13 -8.49 -12.31
CA GLY A 173 3.21 -9.05 -11.51
C GLY A 173 2.99 -8.86 -10.00
N ALA A 174 2.53 -7.68 -9.57
CA ALA A 174 2.20 -7.39 -8.18
C ALA A 174 0.99 -8.22 -7.69
N LEU A 175 -0.08 -8.29 -8.47
CA LEU A 175 -1.27 -9.09 -8.17
C LEU A 175 -0.95 -10.58 -8.06
N ARG A 176 -0.09 -11.11 -8.95
CA ARG A 176 0.36 -12.51 -8.91
C ARG A 176 1.05 -12.85 -7.59
N ARG A 177 1.91 -11.96 -7.07
CA ARG A 177 2.55 -12.16 -5.76
C ARG A 177 1.53 -12.22 -4.62
N GLN A 178 0.47 -11.42 -4.70
CA GLN A 178 -0.60 -11.41 -3.69
C GLN A 178 -1.47 -12.67 -3.72
N LEU A 179 -1.65 -13.32 -4.88
CA LEU A 179 -2.37 -14.59 -4.97
C LEU A 179 -1.69 -15.75 -4.22
N ALA A 180 -0.37 -15.67 -4.03
CA ALA A 180 0.37 -16.66 -3.26
C ALA A 180 0.14 -16.54 -1.74
N GLN A 181 -0.47 -15.43 -1.27
CA GLN A 181 -0.74 -15.24 0.16
C GLN A 181 -1.90 -16.12 0.65
N ARG A 182 -1.81 -16.54 1.92
CA ARG A 182 -2.83 -17.39 2.57
C ARG A 182 -4.16 -16.65 2.79
N SER A 183 -4.15 -15.31 2.95
CA SER A 183 -5.37 -14.53 3.23
C SER A 183 -6.40 -14.63 2.10
N MET A 184 -7.60 -15.13 2.42
CA MET A 184 -8.73 -15.18 1.48
C MET A 184 -9.23 -13.78 1.11
N LYS A 185 -9.15 -12.82 2.04
CA LYS A 185 -9.50 -11.41 1.78
C LYS A 185 -8.55 -10.78 0.76
N THR A 186 -7.25 -11.03 0.92
CA THR A 186 -6.24 -10.59 -0.06
C THR A 186 -6.50 -11.21 -1.43
N ARG A 187 -6.71 -12.54 -1.50
CA ARG A 187 -7.02 -13.21 -2.78
C ARG A 187 -8.29 -12.69 -3.43
N PHE A 188 -9.36 -12.46 -2.67
CA PHE A 188 -10.59 -11.83 -3.17
C PHE A 188 -10.32 -10.44 -3.72
N GLY A 189 -9.55 -9.62 -3.01
CA GLY A 189 -9.15 -8.29 -3.46
C GLY A 189 -8.37 -8.32 -4.79
N VAL A 190 -7.50 -9.31 -4.98
CA VAL A 190 -6.80 -9.52 -6.26
C VAL A 190 -7.80 -9.81 -7.39
N PHE A 191 -8.78 -10.70 -7.18
CA PHE A 191 -9.80 -10.98 -8.21
C PHE A 191 -10.64 -9.76 -8.55
N VAL A 192 -10.97 -8.93 -7.55
CA VAL A 192 -11.66 -7.65 -7.78
C VAL A 192 -10.83 -6.73 -8.66
N LEU A 193 -9.52 -6.62 -8.42
CA LEU A 193 -8.62 -5.80 -9.23
C LEU A 193 -8.42 -6.34 -10.65
N LEU A 194 -8.26 -7.66 -10.79
CA LEU A 194 -8.12 -8.32 -12.10
C LEU A 194 -9.35 -8.12 -12.99
N ARG A 195 -10.54 -7.96 -12.40
CA ARG A 195 -11.77 -7.69 -13.15
C ARG A 195 -11.78 -6.30 -13.80
N GLU A 196 -11.00 -5.35 -13.28
CA GLU A 196 -10.94 -3.99 -13.82
C GLU A 196 -9.88 -3.81 -14.93
N LEU A 197 -9.02 -4.81 -15.15
CA LEU A 197 -7.97 -4.84 -16.19
C LEU A 197 -8.47 -5.52 -17.47
#